data_AF-A0AA38PN93-F1
#
_entry.id   AF-A0AA38PN93-F1
#
_cell.length_a   1.000
_cell.length_b   1.000
_cell.length_c   1.000
_cell.angle_alpha   90.00
_cell.angle_beta   90.00
_cell.angle_gamma   90.00
#
_symmetry.space_group_name_H-M   'P 1'
#
loop_
_entity.id
_entity.type
_entity.pdbx_description
1 polymer ?
#
loop_
_entity_poly.entity_id
_entity_poly.type
_entity_poly.pdbx_seq_one_letter_code
_entity_poly.pdbx_strand_id
1 'polypeptide(L)'
;YTFHTLPIERISENRYTLKQSLQTDWDSLERNMRAFLRGCMKVNQLNIPEDFRLWPYPNFYLYHAVWRTEVDARRAAMRSRQAFIPLIACISFYLRLLYHLESKWVDIVAASSRAPFQEPSTFLSKRQQEYERLRQEPAPSKWEWQQHLQKETSIAPEWLAYFHQIMDIPMIGTFLDVHNSGCFPWLPVFLEAKMPLMLFWGTIDNWSIPQRLTFLTPTHNATMFPIPSAATISTLVKAQKPWPPSPEENRLQEAESSEARVRLPRITGGLPRPNEDLFAFIKRRDERRLRVISSETTLEHQSRLQREENAGRDRPPGRKGARVYYWDLVEGIR
;
A
#
# COMPACT_ATOMS: atom_id res chain seq x y z
N TYR A 1 -1.39 9.30 24.54
CA TYR A 1 -2.75 8.77 24.66
C TYR A 1 -2.75 7.25 24.56
N THR A 2 -3.51 6.59 25.43
CA THR A 2 -3.86 5.17 25.36
C THR A 2 -5.32 5.03 24.92
N PHE A 3 -5.79 3.81 24.67
CA PHE A 3 -7.18 3.57 24.27
C PHE A 3 -8.19 4.23 25.23
N HIS A 4 -7.93 4.15 26.54
CA HIS A 4 -8.80 4.71 27.58
C HIS A 4 -8.59 6.20 27.85
N THR A 5 -7.41 6.76 27.54
CA THR A 5 -7.11 8.19 27.79
C THR A 5 -7.29 9.08 26.57
N LEU A 6 -7.68 8.52 25.41
CA LEU A 6 -8.05 9.34 24.24
C LEU A 6 -9.28 10.21 24.57
N PRO A 7 -9.22 11.53 24.29
CA PRO A 7 -10.33 12.42 24.57
C PRO A 7 -11.41 12.26 23.48
N ILE A 8 -12.43 11.46 23.78
CA ILE A 8 -13.62 11.30 22.94
C ILE A 8 -14.74 12.16 23.51
N GLU A 9 -15.35 12.98 22.67
CA GLU A 9 -16.47 13.85 23.00
C GLU A 9 -17.77 13.23 22.50
N ARG A 10 -18.81 13.29 23.33
CA ARG A 10 -20.18 12.94 22.94
C ARG A 10 -20.88 14.21 22.47
N ILE A 11 -21.19 14.29 21.18
CA ILE A 11 -21.86 15.46 20.56
C ILE A 11 -23.36 15.43 20.86
N SER A 12 -23.97 14.26 20.75
CA SER A 12 -25.40 14.03 21.04
C SER A 12 -25.64 12.57 21.43
N GLU A 13 -26.90 12.14 21.59
CA GLU A 13 -27.22 10.72 21.72
C GLU A 13 -26.64 9.91 20.55
N ASN A 14 -25.94 8.83 20.87
CA ASN A 14 -25.30 7.93 19.91
C ASN A 14 -24.40 8.62 18.87
N ARG A 15 -23.74 9.74 19.24
CA ARG A 15 -22.79 10.44 18.37
C ARG A 15 -21.53 10.81 19.14
N TYR A 16 -20.43 10.15 18.81
CA TYR A 16 -19.14 10.28 19.46
C TYR A 16 -18.07 10.66 18.45
N THR A 17 -17.13 11.52 18.84
CA THR A 17 -16.04 11.94 17.96
C THR A 17 -14.78 12.24 18.78
N LEU A 18 -13.62 12.30 18.12
CA LEU A 18 -12.39 12.74 18.79
C LEU A 18 -12.53 14.22 19.15
N LYS A 19 -12.00 14.66 20.30
CA LYS A 19 -12.05 16.08 20.69
C LYS A 19 -11.65 17.02 19.55
N GLN A 20 -12.47 18.03 19.27
CA GLN A 20 -12.33 18.88 18.08
C GLN A 20 -10.96 19.57 17.98
N SER A 21 -10.40 20.02 19.12
CA SER A 21 -9.06 20.62 19.13
C SER A 21 -8.00 19.61 18.69
N LEU A 22 -8.07 18.38 19.18
CA LEU A 22 -7.13 17.32 18.83
C LEU A 22 -7.28 16.88 17.36
N GLN A 23 -8.50 16.87 16.81
CA GLN A 23 -8.70 16.65 15.38
C GLN A 23 -7.99 17.72 14.54
N THR A 24 -8.13 18.99 14.94
CA THR A 24 -7.50 20.13 14.25
C THR A 24 -5.98 20.02 14.31
N ASP A 25 -5.43 19.65 15.46
CA ASP A 25 -4.00 19.43 15.64
C ASP A 25 -3.49 18.27 14.76
N TRP A 26 -4.22 17.15 14.71
CA TRP A 26 -3.84 15.99 13.89
C TRP A 26 -3.96 16.27 12.40
N ASP A 27 -5.00 16.99 11.96
CA ASP A 27 -5.18 17.40 10.57
C ASP A 27 -4.10 18.38 10.12
N SER A 28 -3.74 19.35 10.97
CA SER A 28 -2.61 20.24 10.71
C SER A 28 -1.29 19.48 10.60
N LEU A 29 -1.01 18.60 11.57
CA LEU A 29 0.19 17.78 11.58
C LEU A 29 0.28 16.88 10.34
N GLU A 30 -0.78 16.15 10.02
CA GLU A 30 -0.83 15.27 8.86
C GLU A 30 -0.62 16.03 7.55
N ARG A 31 -1.27 17.19 7.37
CA ARG A 31 -1.11 18.01 6.16
C ARG A 31 0.34 18.48 6.00
N ASN A 32 0.95 18.99 7.07
CA ASN A 32 2.34 19.44 7.05
C ASN A 32 3.31 18.28 6.73
N MET A 33 3.12 17.14 7.38
CA MET A 33 3.92 15.93 7.13
C MET A 33 3.76 15.42 5.69
N ARG A 34 2.55 15.41 5.15
CA ARG A 34 2.30 15.00 3.76
C ARG A 34 2.90 15.97 2.74
N ALA A 35 2.80 17.28 2.99
CA ALA A 35 3.45 18.30 2.17
C ALA A 35 4.97 18.11 2.17
N PHE A 36 5.56 17.90 3.35
CA PHE A 36 6.98 17.64 3.53
C PHE A 36 7.42 16.38 2.77
N LEU A 37 6.70 15.25 2.97
CA LEU A 37 6.98 13.99 2.29
C LEU A 37 6.96 14.15 0.76
N ARG A 38 5.94 14.85 0.22
CA ARG A 38 5.84 15.14 -1.22
C ARG A 38 7.01 15.97 -1.71
N GLY A 39 7.44 16.97 -0.92
CA GLY A 39 8.65 17.74 -1.19
C GLY A 39 9.88 16.85 -1.28
N CYS A 40 10.11 15.99 -0.29
CA CYS A 40 11.25 15.07 -0.29
C CYS A 40 11.21 14.14 -1.51
N MET A 41 10.04 13.58 -1.84
CA MET A 41 9.88 12.72 -3.02
C MET A 41 10.20 13.48 -4.32
N LYS A 42 9.73 14.73 -4.45
CA LYS A 42 9.97 15.57 -5.63
C LYS A 42 11.47 15.92 -5.77
N VAL A 43 12.12 16.31 -4.67
CA VAL A 43 13.55 16.68 -4.66
C VAL A 43 14.44 15.46 -4.92
N ASN A 44 14.06 14.28 -4.41
CA ASN A 44 14.81 13.04 -4.66
C ASN A 44 14.81 12.64 -6.14
N GLN A 45 13.81 13.06 -6.94
CA GLN A 45 13.66 12.71 -8.37
C GLN A 45 13.73 11.21 -8.69
N LEU A 46 13.58 10.34 -7.69
CA LEU A 46 13.72 8.90 -7.89
C LEU A 46 12.45 8.32 -8.50
N ASN A 47 12.65 7.38 -9.41
CA ASN A 47 11.58 6.53 -9.90
C ASN A 47 11.16 5.58 -8.78
N ILE A 48 10.01 5.90 -8.17
CA ILE A 48 9.34 5.02 -7.23
C ILE A 48 8.77 3.85 -8.05
N PRO A 49 9.05 2.59 -7.69
CA PRO A 49 8.47 1.43 -8.36
C PRO A 49 6.95 1.53 -8.42
N GLU A 50 6.34 1.09 -9.53
CA GLU A 50 4.89 1.18 -9.73
C GLU A 50 4.08 0.42 -8.65
N ASP A 51 4.69 -0.60 -8.05
CA ASP A 51 4.13 -1.42 -6.98
C ASP A 51 4.38 -0.85 -5.57
N PHE A 52 5.21 0.18 -5.42
CA PHE A 52 5.48 0.79 -4.13
C PHE A 52 4.24 1.53 -3.62
N ARG A 53 3.69 1.05 -2.51
CA ARG A 53 2.55 1.69 -1.85
C ARG A 53 2.96 2.29 -0.51
N LEU A 54 2.68 3.58 -0.35
CA LEU A 54 2.75 4.23 0.95
C LEU A 54 1.66 3.67 1.87
N TRP A 55 1.96 3.61 3.16
CA TRP A 55 0.96 3.28 4.18
C TRP A 55 -0.20 4.28 4.16
N PRO A 56 -1.42 3.84 4.54
CA PRO A 56 -2.55 4.74 4.69
C PRO A 56 -2.22 5.89 5.64
N TYR A 57 -2.54 7.12 5.22
CA TYR A 57 -2.37 8.29 6.07
C TYR A 57 -3.33 8.26 7.27
N PRO A 58 -3.05 8.96 8.38
CA PRO A 58 -3.91 8.98 9.56
C PRO A 58 -5.40 9.21 9.26
N ASN A 59 -5.71 10.13 8.34
CA ASN A 59 -7.09 10.45 8.00
C ASN A 59 -7.86 9.30 7.35
N PHE A 60 -7.17 8.32 6.75
CA PHE A 60 -7.79 7.12 6.21
C PHE A 60 -8.60 6.34 7.27
N TYR A 61 -8.17 6.43 8.53
CA TYR A 61 -8.86 5.79 9.66
C TYR A 61 -9.92 6.70 10.32
N LEU A 62 -10.26 7.82 9.67
CA LEU A 62 -11.43 8.64 9.94
C LEU A 62 -11.49 9.21 11.37
N TYR A 63 -10.39 9.79 11.87
CA TYR A 63 -10.40 10.46 13.19
C TYR A 63 -11.27 11.71 13.25
N HIS A 64 -11.68 12.27 12.10
CA HIS A 64 -12.63 13.39 12.01
C HIS A 64 -14.11 12.93 11.99
N ALA A 65 -14.36 11.64 11.78
CA ALA A 65 -15.72 11.14 11.62
C ALA A 65 -16.49 11.14 12.95
N VAL A 66 -17.80 11.11 12.82
CA VAL A 66 -18.73 10.94 13.93
C VAL A 66 -19.21 9.50 13.94
N TRP A 67 -19.08 8.84 15.08
CA TRP A 67 -19.34 7.42 15.27
C TRP A 67 -20.57 7.19 16.13
N ARG A 68 -21.28 6.07 15.88
CA ARG A 68 -22.47 5.68 16.65
C ARG A 68 -22.12 5.29 18.10
N THR A 69 -20.93 4.74 18.31
CA THR A 69 -20.46 4.26 19.62
C THR A 69 -19.13 4.90 20.00
N GLU A 70 -18.90 5.09 21.30
CA GLU A 70 -17.62 5.59 21.82
C GLU A 70 -16.46 4.64 21.50
N VAL A 71 -16.72 3.33 21.56
CA VAL A 71 -15.70 2.29 21.31
C VAL A 71 -15.18 2.37 19.88
N ASP A 72 -16.06 2.58 18.90
CA ASP A 72 -15.65 2.70 17.50
C ASP A 72 -14.89 4.00 17.24
N ALA A 73 -15.33 5.12 17.84
CA ALA A 73 -14.57 6.38 17.82
C ALA A 73 -13.15 6.20 18.38
N ARG A 74 -13.00 5.50 19.52
CA ARG A 74 -11.69 5.18 20.12
C ARG A 74 -10.84 4.32 19.20
N ARG A 75 -11.40 3.29 18.58
CA ARG A 75 -10.67 2.41 17.65
C ARG A 75 -10.18 3.18 16.42
N ALA A 76 -11.05 4.00 15.81
CA ALA A 76 -10.72 4.86 14.68
C ALA A 76 -9.58 5.83 15.04
N ALA A 77 -9.71 6.54 16.17
CA ALA A 77 -8.69 7.46 16.65
C ALA A 77 -7.36 6.76 17.00
N MET A 78 -7.38 5.56 17.61
CA MET A 78 -6.16 4.79 17.88
C MET A 78 -5.44 4.35 16.61
N ARG A 79 -6.18 3.87 15.60
CA ARG A 79 -5.60 3.48 14.30
C ARG A 79 -5.01 4.69 13.58
N SER A 80 -5.74 5.81 13.58
CA SER A 80 -5.26 7.09 13.05
C SER A 80 -3.96 7.53 13.73
N ARG A 81 -3.92 7.49 15.06
CA ARG A 81 -2.71 7.78 15.84
C ARG A 81 -1.54 6.88 15.45
N GLN A 82 -1.79 5.58 15.33
CA GLN A 82 -0.75 4.60 14.96
C GLN A 82 -0.25 4.82 13.54
N ALA A 83 -1.10 5.30 12.63
CA ALA A 83 -0.75 5.60 11.25
C ALA A 83 0.18 6.82 11.08
N PHE A 84 0.37 7.64 12.13
CA PHE A 84 1.43 8.65 12.12
C PHE A 84 2.82 7.99 12.13
N ILE A 85 3.00 6.85 12.81
CA ILE A 85 4.30 6.18 12.90
C ILE A 85 4.85 5.84 11.50
N PRO A 86 4.12 5.15 10.59
CA PRO A 86 4.62 4.91 9.24
C PRO A 86 4.77 6.17 8.40
N LEU A 87 3.97 7.22 8.65
CA LEU A 87 4.17 8.50 7.98
C LEU A 87 5.50 9.17 8.39
N ILE A 88 5.84 9.18 9.68
CA ILE A 88 7.15 9.66 10.16
C ILE A 88 8.24 8.77 9.55
N ALA A 89 8.06 7.45 9.55
CA ALA A 89 9.01 6.49 8.96
C ALA A 89 9.33 6.79 7.50
N CYS A 90 8.30 7.01 6.68
CA CYS A 90 8.48 7.41 5.28
C CYS A 90 9.27 8.71 5.17
N ILE A 91 8.93 9.73 5.96
CA ILE A 91 9.63 11.02 5.91
C ILE A 91 11.12 10.85 6.19
N SER A 92 11.51 10.15 7.26
CA SER A 92 12.94 9.99 7.54
C SER A 92 13.65 9.08 6.54
N PHE A 93 12.96 8.09 5.95
CA PHE A 93 13.53 7.33 4.84
C PHE A 93 13.89 8.26 3.67
N TYR A 94 12.96 9.09 3.22
CA TYR A 94 13.21 10.00 2.11
C TYR A 94 14.21 11.12 2.46
N LEU A 95 14.33 11.51 3.72
CA LEU A 95 15.39 12.42 4.15
C LEU A 95 16.76 11.75 4.15
N ARG A 96 16.88 10.53 4.68
CA ARG A 96 18.13 9.73 4.60
C ARG A 96 18.55 9.52 3.15
N LEU A 97 17.59 9.35 2.26
CA LEU A 97 17.82 9.27 0.83
C LEU A 97 18.40 10.56 0.25
N LEU A 98 17.85 11.73 0.61
CA LEU A 98 18.42 13.03 0.21
C LEU A 98 19.85 13.20 0.72
N TYR A 99 20.10 12.82 1.97
CA TYR A 99 21.45 12.83 2.56
C TYR A 99 22.41 11.89 1.83
N HIS A 100 21.97 10.68 1.48
CA HIS A 100 22.76 9.71 0.73
C HIS A 100 23.09 10.23 -0.67
N LEU A 101 22.12 10.86 -1.34
CA LEU A 101 22.33 11.48 -2.64
C LEU A 101 23.31 12.65 -2.54
N GLU A 102 23.24 13.46 -1.49
CA GLU A 102 24.20 14.55 -1.24
C GLU A 102 25.62 14.01 -1.01
N SER A 103 25.78 12.98 -0.16
CA SER A 103 27.09 12.42 0.18
C SER A 103 27.75 11.69 -0.99
N LYS A 104 26.96 11.10 -1.89
CA LYS A 104 27.43 10.40 -3.08
C LYS A 104 27.26 11.18 -4.38
N TRP A 105 26.88 12.45 -4.31
CA TRP A 105 26.56 13.27 -5.49
C TRP A 105 27.70 13.27 -6.50
N VAL A 106 28.94 13.43 -6.01
CA VAL A 106 30.16 13.42 -6.84
C VAL A 106 30.33 12.09 -7.58
N ASP A 107 30.11 10.97 -6.88
CA ASP A 107 30.21 9.62 -7.47
C ASP A 107 29.08 9.37 -8.49
N ILE A 108 27.87 9.86 -8.21
CA ILE A 108 26.69 9.74 -9.10
C ILE A 108 26.90 10.54 -10.38
N VAL A 109 27.41 11.78 -10.29
CA VAL A 109 27.73 12.63 -11.44
C VAL A 109 28.86 11.98 -12.26
N ALA A 110 29.91 11.50 -11.59
CA ALA A 110 31.02 10.78 -12.24
C ALA A 110 30.55 9.50 -12.96
N ALA A 111 29.66 8.71 -12.36
CA ALA A 111 29.10 7.51 -12.97
C ALA A 111 28.16 7.84 -14.15
N SER A 112 27.34 8.89 -14.02
CA SER A 112 26.39 9.32 -15.07
C SER A 112 27.12 9.88 -16.29
N SER A 113 28.28 10.52 -16.12
CA SER A 113 29.12 11.00 -17.21
C SER A 113 29.80 9.88 -18.03
N ARG A 114 29.81 8.64 -17.52
CA ARG A 114 30.47 7.47 -18.15
C ARG A 114 29.49 6.52 -18.85
N ALA A 115 28.18 6.72 -18.72
CA ALA A 115 27.20 5.89 -19.41
C ALA A 115 27.17 6.25 -20.91
N PRO A 116 27.29 5.28 -21.84
CA PRO A 116 27.21 5.57 -23.27
C PRO A 116 25.84 6.18 -23.61
N PHE A 117 25.87 7.27 -24.37
CA PHE A 117 24.70 7.98 -24.85
C PHE A 117 23.73 7.00 -25.52
N GLN A 118 22.51 6.87 -24.99
CA GLN A 118 21.39 6.38 -25.80
C GLN A 118 21.06 7.48 -26.81
N GLU A 119 21.02 7.12 -28.09
CA GLU A 119 20.70 8.08 -29.15
C GLU A 119 19.40 8.82 -28.84
N PRO A 120 19.37 10.16 -29.01
CA PRO A 120 18.21 10.96 -28.69
C PRO A 120 17.01 10.52 -29.52
N SER A 121 15.95 10.09 -28.84
CA SER A 121 14.63 9.93 -29.43
C SER A 121 14.19 11.27 -30.03
N THR A 122 13.74 11.26 -31.28
CA THR A 122 13.20 12.44 -31.98
C THR A 122 11.87 12.96 -31.39
N PHE A 123 11.32 12.28 -30.38
CA PHE A 123 10.06 12.62 -29.71
C PHE A 123 10.26 13.07 -28.24
N LEU A 124 11.20 13.99 -28.00
CA LEU A 124 11.43 14.51 -26.65
C LEU A 124 10.22 15.30 -26.14
N SER A 125 9.62 14.86 -25.02
CA SER A 125 8.61 15.65 -24.31
C SER A 125 9.25 16.90 -23.69
N LYS A 126 8.46 17.97 -23.45
CA LYS A 126 8.93 19.20 -22.76
C LYS A 126 9.69 18.91 -21.46
N ARG A 127 9.27 17.87 -20.72
CA ARG A 127 9.89 17.44 -19.46
C ARG A 127 11.28 16.85 -19.68
N GLN A 128 11.49 16.19 -20.81
CA GLN A 128 12.76 15.56 -21.17
C GLN A 128 13.78 16.59 -21.68
N GLN A 129 13.31 17.60 -22.42
CA GLN A 129 14.09 18.79 -22.76
C GLN A 129 14.51 19.59 -21.50
N GLU A 130 13.63 19.67 -20.50
CA GLU A 130 13.95 20.27 -19.20
C GLU A 130 15.03 19.47 -18.46
N TYR A 131 14.95 18.13 -18.46
CA TYR A 131 16.00 17.26 -17.92
C TYR A 131 17.34 17.39 -18.64
N GLU A 132 17.33 17.52 -19.97
CA GLU A 132 18.55 17.74 -20.77
C GLU A 132 19.19 19.09 -20.47
N ARG A 133 18.37 20.13 -20.28
CA ARG A 133 18.83 21.46 -19.89
C ARG A 133 19.49 21.45 -18.51
N LEU A 134 18.85 20.81 -17.53
CA LEU A 134 19.38 20.63 -16.17
C LEU A 134 20.67 19.79 -16.16
N ARG A 135 20.89 18.91 -17.14
CA ARG A 135 22.13 18.13 -17.30
C ARG A 135 23.26 18.92 -17.96
N GLN A 136 22.96 19.97 -18.73
CA GLN A 136 23.97 20.85 -19.33
C GLN A 136 24.42 21.96 -18.37
N GLU A 137 23.65 22.25 -17.33
CA GLU A 137 24.11 23.11 -16.24
C GLU A 137 25.30 22.43 -15.53
N PRO A 138 26.38 23.18 -15.23
CA PRO A 138 27.50 22.62 -14.46
C PRO A 138 26.93 22.08 -13.16
N ALA A 139 27.11 20.77 -12.92
CA ALA A 139 26.60 20.14 -11.71
C ALA A 139 27.06 20.98 -10.51
N PRO A 140 26.13 21.47 -9.67
CA PRO A 140 26.50 22.32 -8.55
C PRO A 140 27.54 21.57 -7.71
N SER A 141 28.56 22.30 -7.26
CA SER A 141 29.67 21.73 -6.46
C SER A 141 29.20 21.08 -5.15
N LYS A 142 27.95 21.37 -4.74
CA LYS A 142 27.26 20.77 -3.62
C LYS A 142 25.76 20.65 -3.91
N TRP A 143 25.16 19.49 -3.65
CA TRP A 143 23.71 19.29 -3.76
C TRP A 143 23.01 19.81 -2.50
N GLU A 144 22.62 21.10 -2.49
CA GLU A 144 22.01 21.77 -1.34
C GLU A 144 20.51 21.42 -1.18
N TRP A 145 20.21 20.13 -0.96
CA TRP A 145 18.84 19.61 -0.92
C TRP A 145 17.92 20.33 0.07
N GLN A 146 18.47 20.89 1.16
CA GLN A 146 17.71 21.65 2.16
C GLN A 146 17.09 22.90 1.54
N GLN A 147 17.84 23.65 0.74
CA GLN A 147 17.34 24.84 0.05
C GLN A 147 16.30 24.48 -1.00
N HIS A 148 16.54 23.40 -1.75
CA HIS A 148 15.56 22.89 -2.71
C HIS A 148 14.27 22.46 -2.02
N LEU A 149 14.36 21.74 -0.91
CA LEU A 149 13.20 21.29 -0.14
C LEU A 149 12.44 22.48 0.45
N GLN A 150 13.14 23.48 0.98
CA GLN A 150 12.52 24.70 1.51
C GLN A 150 11.81 25.49 0.41
N LYS A 151 12.44 25.65 -0.76
CA LYS A 151 11.83 26.29 -1.94
C LYS A 151 10.58 25.55 -2.42
N GLU A 152 10.63 24.21 -2.44
CA GLU A 152 9.53 23.38 -2.95
C GLU A 152 8.34 23.29 -2.00
N THR A 153 8.60 23.30 -0.68
CA THR A 153 7.55 23.06 0.31
C THR A 153 7.07 24.33 1.00
N SER A 154 7.84 25.43 0.93
CA SER A 154 7.64 26.64 1.74
C SER A 154 7.53 26.34 3.25
N ILE A 155 8.11 25.22 3.69
CA ILE A 155 8.03 24.78 5.09
C ILE A 155 9.01 25.60 5.93
N ALA A 156 8.56 25.96 7.12
CA ALA A 156 9.34 26.75 8.06
C ALA A 156 10.60 25.96 8.53
N PRO A 157 11.76 26.64 8.71
CA PRO A 157 13.02 25.97 9.04
C PRO A 157 12.98 25.17 10.35
N GLU A 158 12.08 25.51 11.27
CA GLU A 158 11.85 24.78 12.52
C GLU A 158 11.41 23.33 12.28
N TRP A 159 10.62 23.09 11.24
CA TRP A 159 10.21 21.74 10.85
C TRP A 159 11.39 20.92 10.30
N LEU A 160 12.28 21.54 9.53
CA LEU A 160 13.50 20.88 9.06
C LEU A 160 14.37 20.48 10.25
N ALA A 161 14.57 21.37 11.22
CA ALA A 161 15.31 21.08 12.45
C ALA A 161 14.66 19.93 13.24
N TYR A 162 13.33 19.93 13.38
CA TYR A 162 12.59 18.86 14.04
C TYR A 162 12.79 17.50 13.36
N PHE A 163 12.65 17.44 12.03
CA PHE A 163 12.84 16.18 11.30
C PHE A 163 14.30 15.69 11.33
N HIS A 164 15.28 16.60 11.33
CA HIS A 164 16.68 16.23 11.57
C HIS A 164 16.88 15.54 12.91
N GLN A 165 16.25 16.01 13.98
CA GLN A 165 16.33 15.35 15.29
C GLN A 165 15.68 13.94 15.27
N ILE A 166 14.63 13.74 14.49
CA ILE A 166 13.91 12.47 14.40
C ILE A 166 14.64 11.44 13.53
N MET A 167 15.53 11.88 12.65
CA MET A 167 16.31 11.00 11.76
C MET A 167 17.17 9.98 12.51
N ASP A 168 17.51 10.24 13.77
CA ASP A 168 18.32 9.33 14.59
C ASP A 168 17.49 8.25 15.29
N ILE A 169 16.16 8.31 15.20
CA ILE A 169 15.28 7.29 15.72
C ILE A 169 15.12 6.21 14.62
N PRO A 170 15.53 4.94 14.87
CA PRO A 170 15.38 3.88 13.88
C PRO A 170 13.88 3.64 13.65
N MET A 171 13.39 4.05 12.49
CA MET A 171 11.98 3.98 12.15
C MET A 171 11.72 2.86 11.17
N ILE A 172 10.67 2.10 11.52
CA ILE A 172 9.98 1.02 10.81
C ILE A 172 10.79 0.35 9.72
N GLY A 173 11.11 -0.92 9.95
CA GLY A 173 11.72 -1.75 8.94
C GLY A 173 10.82 -2.09 7.77
N THR A 174 11.41 -2.59 6.70
CA THR A 174 10.66 -3.04 5.51
C THR A 174 10.90 -4.52 5.22
N PHE A 175 9.94 -5.13 4.53
CA PHE A 175 10.03 -6.48 3.98
C PHE A 175 10.26 -6.35 2.49
N LEU A 176 11.37 -6.87 1.98
CA LEU A 176 11.66 -6.87 0.56
C LEU A 176 11.65 -8.28 0.02
N ASP A 177 10.80 -8.51 -0.98
CA ASP A 177 10.92 -9.67 -1.85
C ASP A 177 12.16 -9.51 -2.72
N VAL A 178 13.09 -10.44 -2.57
CA VAL A 178 14.37 -10.37 -3.25
C VAL A 178 14.24 -10.63 -4.77
N HIS A 179 13.14 -11.19 -5.23
CA HIS A 179 12.95 -11.51 -6.66
C HIS A 179 12.16 -10.43 -7.40
N ASN A 180 11.29 -9.72 -6.68
CA ASN A 180 10.30 -8.84 -7.30
C ASN A 180 10.33 -7.39 -6.81
N SER A 181 11.21 -7.04 -5.87
CA SER A 181 11.24 -5.68 -5.35
C SER A 181 11.98 -4.71 -6.25
N GLY A 182 11.31 -3.67 -6.72
CA GLY A 182 11.96 -2.51 -7.37
C GLY A 182 12.85 -1.70 -6.43
N CYS A 183 12.83 -1.98 -5.12
CA CYS A 183 13.53 -1.20 -4.09
C CYS A 183 15.00 -1.59 -3.89
N PHE A 184 15.54 -2.54 -4.67
CA PHE A 184 16.94 -2.97 -4.56
C PHE A 184 17.99 -1.86 -4.64
N PRO A 185 17.88 -0.88 -5.55
CA PRO A 185 18.83 0.23 -5.62
C PRO A 185 18.90 1.03 -4.33
N TRP A 186 17.90 0.91 -3.43
CA TRP A 186 17.83 1.65 -2.18
C TRP A 186 18.34 0.87 -0.97
N LEU A 187 18.78 -0.38 -1.14
CA LEU A 187 19.37 -1.18 -0.06
C LEU A 187 20.48 -0.46 0.72
N PRO A 188 21.44 0.24 0.08
CA PRO A 188 22.47 0.97 0.82
C PRO A 188 21.90 2.01 1.78
N VAL A 189 20.78 2.64 1.41
CA VAL A 189 20.11 3.67 2.20
C VAL A 189 19.46 3.07 3.44
N PHE A 190 18.80 1.92 3.30
CA PHE A 190 18.24 1.19 4.45
C PHE A 190 19.34 0.78 5.45
N LEU A 191 20.48 0.32 4.94
CA LEU A 191 21.62 -0.08 5.78
C LEU A 191 22.27 1.12 6.50
N GLU A 192 22.53 2.20 5.78
CA GLU A 192 23.11 3.43 6.34
C GLU A 192 22.20 4.06 7.40
N ALA A 193 20.89 4.05 7.13
CA ALA A 193 19.87 4.53 8.07
C ALA A 193 19.64 3.58 9.26
N LYS A 194 20.34 2.43 9.33
CA LYS A 194 20.14 1.37 10.33
C LYS A 194 18.66 0.95 10.44
N MET A 195 17.94 0.99 9.32
CA MET A 195 16.55 0.56 9.27
C MET A 195 16.48 -0.96 9.29
N PRO A 196 15.62 -1.58 10.12
CA PRO A 196 15.46 -3.03 10.13
C PRO A 196 15.04 -3.50 8.73
N LEU A 197 15.71 -4.51 8.19
CA LEU A 197 15.38 -5.02 6.87
C LEU A 197 15.12 -6.52 6.95
N MET A 198 13.94 -6.93 6.53
CA MET A 198 13.62 -8.34 6.34
C MET A 198 13.68 -8.65 4.86
N LEU A 199 14.56 -9.57 4.47
CA LEU A 199 14.65 -10.04 3.10
C LEU A 199 13.90 -11.36 2.95
N PHE A 200 12.94 -11.39 2.04
CA PHE A 200 12.29 -12.60 1.60
C PHE A 200 13.03 -13.14 0.36
N TRP A 201 13.81 -14.20 0.56
CA TRP A 201 14.62 -14.83 -0.49
C TRP A 201 13.83 -15.79 -1.41
N GLY A 202 12.51 -15.85 -1.25
CA GLY A 202 11.65 -16.86 -1.87
C GLY A 202 11.30 -18.00 -0.92
N THR A 203 10.44 -18.91 -1.40
CA THR A 203 10.17 -20.16 -0.70
C THR A 203 11.38 -21.09 -0.80
N ILE A 204 11.48 -22.04 0.12
CA ILE A 204 12.56 -23.04 0.10
C ILE A 204 12.60 -23.80 -1.23
N ASP A 205 11.42 -24.07 -1.81
CA ASP A 205 11.29 -24.82 -3.06
C ASP A 205 11.76 -24.05 -4.30
N ASN A 206 11.74 -22.71 -4.24
CA ASN A 206 12.09 -21.81 -5.36
C ASN A 206 13.22 -20.83 -5.00
N TRP A 207 14.11 -21.23 -4.09
CA TRP A 207 15.22 -20.37 -3.68
C TRP A 207 16.18 -20.12 -4.84
N SER A 208 16.48 -18.85 -5.10
CA SER A 208 17.53 -18.45 -6.03
C SER A 208 18.17 -17.13 -5.59
N ILE A 209 19.37 -16.85 -6.10
CA ILE A 209 20.01 -15.55 -5.92
C ILE A 209 19.76 -14.76 -7.20
N PRO A 210 19.01 -13.63 -7.15
CA PRO A 210 18.84 -12.78 -8.31
C PRO A 210 20.20 -12.34 -8.84
N GLN A 211 20.40 -12.43 -10.16
CA GLN A 211 21.65 -11.99 -10.81
C GLN A 211 21.98 -10.52 -10.54
N ARG A 212 20.96 -9.69 -10.24
CA ARG A 212 21.13 -8.27 -9.89
C ARG A 212 21.84 -8.07 -8.55
N LEU A 213 21.76 -9.05 -7.64
CA LEU A 213 22.47 -9.02 -6.35
C LEU A 213 23.93 -9.49 -6.45
N THR A 214 24.30 -10.15 -7.55
CA THR A 214 25.67 -10.62 -7.79
C THR A 214 26.66 -9.46 -7.98
N PHE A 215 26.18 -8.27 -8.34
CA PHE A 215 27.02 -7.05 -8.43
C PHE A 215 27.26 -6.36 -7.07
N LEU A 216 26.49 -6.72 -6.04
CA LEU A 216 26.63 -6.18 -4.68
C LEU A 216 27.54 -7.05 -3.79
N THR A 217 28.05 -8.16 -4.32
CA THR A 217 29.14 -8.90 -3.69
C THR A 217 30.47 -8.30 -4.16
N PRO A 218 31.29 -7.73 -3.26
CA PRO A 218 32.59 -7.24 -3.70
C PRO A 218 33.46 -8.40 -4.13
N THR A 219 34.30 -8.14 -5.13
CA THR A 219 35.35 -9.03 -5.64
C THR A 219 36.42 -9.38 -4.59
N HIS A 220 36.35 -8.81 -3.38
CA HIS A 220 37.20 -9.16 -2.25
C HIS A 220 36.38 -9.24 -0.93
N ASN A 221 36.11 -10.46 -0.47
CA ASN A 221 35.89 -10.93 0.91
C ASN A 221 34.91 -10.24 1.89
N ALA A 222 34.09 -9.26 1.49
CA ALA A 222 33.08 -8.71 2.41
C ALA A 222 31.74 -8.48 1.71
N THR A 223 30.92 -9.52 1.55
CA THR A 223 29.53 -9.33 1.10
C THR A 223 28.84 -8.31 2.00
N MET A 224 28.45 -7.16 1.44
CA MET A 224 27.70 -6.12 2.15
C MET A 224 26.36 -6.64 2.68
N PHE A 225 25.90 -7.79 2.14
CA PHE A 225 24.69 -8.49 2.54
C PHE A 225 24.96 -9.94 2.96
N PRO A 226 24.30 -10.43 4.03
CA PRO A 226 24.28 -11.85 4.34
C PRO A 226 23.43 -12.59 3.30
N ILE A 227 24.09 -13.24 2.34
CA ILE A 227 23.44 -14.15 1.39
C ILE A 227 23.44 -15.54 2.02
N PRO A 228 22.27 -16.22 2.17
CA PRO A 228 22.23 -17.57 2.69
C PRO A 228 23.06 -18.52 1.83
N SER A 229 23.96 -19.29 2.44
CA SER A 229 24.72 -20.31 1.70
C SER A 229 23.82 -21.50 1.33
N ALA A 230 24.18 -22.23 0.28
CA ALA A 230 23.47 -23.46 -0.10
C ALA A 230 23.39 -24.48 1.07
N ALA A 231 24.43 -24.55 1.90
CA ALA A 231 24.45 -25.39 3.11
C ALA A 231 23.47 -24.91 4.18
N THR A 232 23.37 -23.60 4.40
CA THR A 232 22.38 -22.98 5.29
C THR A 232 20.96 -23.31 4.82
N ILE A 233 20.68 -23.16 3.53
CA ILE A 233 19.37 -23.48 2.95
C ILE A 233 19.05 -24.96 3.13
N SER A 234 19.96 -25.87 2.78
CA SER A 234 19.77 -27.32 2.97
C SER A 234 19.43 -27.69 4.42
N THR A 235 20.07 -27.01 5.38
CA THR A 235 19.79 -27.20 6.81
C THR A 235 18.40 -26.70 7.20
N LEU A 236 17.99 -25.53 6.69
CA LEU A 236 16.65 -24.98 6.92
C LEU A 236 15.56 -25.88 6.32
N VAL A 237 15.76 -26.42 5.11
CA VAL A 237 14.84 -27.38 4.47
C VAL A 237 14.63 -28.59 5.37
N LYS A 238 15.73 -29.19 5.85
CA LYS A 238 15.69 -30.38 6.71
C LYS A 238 15.07 -30.10 8.07
N ALA A 239 15.19 -28.87 8.58
CA ALA A 239 14.64 -28.45 9.85
C ALA A 239 13.16 -28.04 9.78
N GLN A 240 12.61 -27.83 8.58
CA GLN A 240 11.19 -27.52 8.43
C GLN A 240 10.35 -28.71 8.91
N LYS A 241 9.48 -28.42 9.88
CA LYS A 241 8.36 -29.28 10.20
C LYS A 241 7.16 -28.78 9.40
N PRO A 242 6.34 -29.66 8.81
CA PRO A 242 5.06 -29.25 8.24
C PRO A 242 4.33 -28.39 9.27
N TRP A 243 3.84 -27.23 8.85
CA TRP A 243 2.98 -26.43 9.71
C TRP A 243 1.80 -27.32 10.11
N PRO A 244 1.57 -27.57 11.42
CA PRO A 244 0.46 -28.40 11.82
C PRO A 244 -0.81 -27.69 11.33
N PRO A 245 -1.70 -28.38 10.59
CA PRO A 245 -2.91 -27.74 10.10
C PRO A 245 -3.64 -27.14 11.29
N SER A 246 -4.03 -25.87 11.14
CA SER A 246 -4.86 -25.22 12.14
C SER A 246 -6.09 -26.10 12.42
N PRO A 247 -6.58 -26.22 13.67
CA PRO A 247 -7.87 -26.86 13.94
C PRO A 247 -9.02 -26.28 13.09
N GLU A 248 -8.89 -25.04 12.62
CA GLU A 248 -9.84 -24.41 11.68
C GLU A 248 -9.65 -24.88 10.23
N GLU A 249 -8.42 -25.17 9.80
CA GLU A 249 -8.13 -25.75 8.47
C GLU A 249 -8.63 -27.18 8.37
N ASN A 250 -8.50 -27.98 9.44
CA ASN A 250 -9.09 -29.33 9.49
C ASN A 250 -10.62 -29.30 9.41
N ARG A 251 -11.29 -28.30 10.01
CA ARG A 251 -12.75 -28.11 9.85
C ARG A 251 -13.14 -27.71 8.43
N LEU A 252 -12.29 -26.95 7.73
CA LEU A 252 -12.53 -26.58 6.34
C LEU A 252 -12.27 -27.76 5.38
N GLN A 253 -11.26 -28.60 5.66
CA GLN A 253 -10.99 -29.81 4.89
C GLN A 253 -12.04 -30.92 5.11
N GLU A 254 -12.56 -31.10 6.33
CA GLU A 254 -13.71 -31.99 6.57
C GLU A 254 -14.97 -31.49 5.85
N ALA A 255 -15.18 -30.16 5.76
CA ALA A 255 -16.27 -29.57 5.00
C ALA A 255 -16.11 -29.75 3.47
N GLU A 256 -14.87 -29.79 2.94
CA GLU A 256 -14.59 -30.06 1.53
C GLU A 256 -14.85 -31.52 1.11
N SER A 257 -14.86 -32.47 2.06
CA SER A 257 -15.26 -33.87 1.80
C SER A 257 -16.78 -34.07 1.72
N SER A 258 -17.58 -33.06 2.12
CA SER A 258 -19.00 -33.04 1.82
C SER A 258 -19.20 -32.39 0.44
N GLU A 259 -19.73 -33.14 -0.52
CA GLU A 259 -19.97 -32.72 -1.91
C GLU A 259 -21.02 -31.60 -2.08
N ALA A 260 -21.06 -30.59 -1.21
CA ALA A 260 -21.70 -29.33 -1.51
C ALA A 260 -20.68 -28.40 -2.17
N ARG A 261 -20.20 -28.75 -3.38
CA ARG A 261 -19.54 -27.77 -4.24
C ARG A 261 -20.49 -26.59 -4.33
N VAL A 262 -20.11 -25.44 -3.77
CA VAL A 262 -20.79 -24.17 -4.01
C VAL A 262 -20.69 -23.93 -5.50
N ARG A 263 -21.72 -24.36 -6.24
CA ARG A 263 -21.88 -24.02 -7.64
C ARG A 263 -22.19 -22.54 -7.63
N LEU A 264 -21.16 -21.71 -7.80
CA LEU A 264 -21.36 -20.32 -8.19
C LEU A 264 -22.35 -20.34 -9.36
N PRO A 265 -23.50 -19.64 -9.28
CA PRO A 265 -24.44 -19.64 -10.37
C PRO A 265 -23.69 -19.20 -11.61
N ARG A 266 -23.67 -20.06 -12.64
CA ARG A 266 -23.04 -19.78 -13.92
C ARG A 266 -23.66 -18.45 -14.39
N ILE A 267 -22.87 -17.38 -14.44
CA ILE A 267 -23.35 -16.07 -14.89
C ILE A 267 -23.65 -16.20 -16.39
N THR A 268 -24.86 -16.66 -16.70
CA THR A 268 -25.37 -16.88 -18.06
C THR A 268 -25.84 -15.57 -18.70
N GLY A 269 -25.54 -14.42 -18.09
CA GLY A 269 -25.85 -13.08 -18.61
C GLY A 269 -24.93 -12.58 -19.72
N GLY A 270 -23.74 -13.16 -19.84
CA GLY A 270 -22.70 -12.69 -20.76
C GLY A 270 -22.12 -11.33 -20.35
N LEU A 271 -20.84 -11.12 -20.63
CA LEU A 271 -20.22 -9.81 -20.55
C LEU A 271 -20.85 -8.85 -21.60
N PRO A 272 -20.67 -7.52 -21.46
CA PRO A 272 -20.97 -6.58 -22.53
C PRO A 272 -20.31 -7.05 -23.84
N ARG A 273 -21.03 -6.98 -24.96
CA ARG A 273 -20.43 -7.31 -26.26
C ARG A 273 -19.44 -6.22 -26.66
N PRO A 274 -18.39 -6.53 -27.44
CA PRO A 274 -17.55 -5.49 -28.03
C PRO A 274 -18.45 -4.52 -28.81
N ASN A 275 -18.39 -3.22 -28.49
CA ASN A 275 -19.19 -2.13 -29.05
C ASN A 275 -20.66 -2.01 -28.58
N GLU A 276 -21.02 -2.67 -27.48
CA GLU A 276 -22.33 -2.48 -26.83
C GLU A 276 -22.23 -1.40 -25.76
N ASP A 277 -23.04 -0.35 -25.88
CA ASP A 277 -23.17 0.67 -24.83
C ASP A 277 -23.90 0.12 -23.60
N LEU A 278 -23.63 0.70 -22.43
CA LEU A 278 -24.15 0.27 -21.13
C LEU A 278 -25.69 0.18 -21.13
N PHE A 279 -26.38 1.14 -21.76
CA PHE A 279 -27.84 1.14 -21.82
C PHE A 279 -28.39 0.00 -22.71
N ALA A 280 -27.71 -0.30 -23.82
CA ALA A 280 -28.06 -1.41 -24.69
C ALA A 280 -27.83 -2.77 -23.98
N PHE A 281 -26.75 -2.88 -23.20
CA PHE A 281 -26.46 -4.04 -22.37
C PHE A 281 -27.55 -4.28 -21.30
N ILE A 282 -27.95 -3.23 -20.58
CA ILE A 282 -29.01 -3.30 -19.56
C ILE A 282 -30.33 -3.73 -20.21
N LYS A 283 -30.74 -3.08 -21.32
CA LYS A 283 -31.97 -3.42 -22.04
C LYS A 283 -32.00 -4.89 -22.49
N ARG A 284 -30.91 -5.39 -23.08
CA ARG A 284 -30.80 -6.80 -23.49
C ARG A 284 -30.93 -7.76 -22.31
N ARG A 285 -30.38 -7.38 -21.15
CA ARG A 285 -30.48 -8.18 -19.92
C ARG A 285 -31.90 -8.20 -19.38
N ASP A 286 -32.61 -7.09 -19.41
CA ASP A 286 -34.01 -6.99 -18.99
C ASP A 286 -34.92 -7.81 -19.90
N GLU A 287 -34.75 -7.72 -21.23
CA GLU A 287 -35.48 -8.55 -22.19
C GLU A 287 -35.27 -10.05 -21.96
N ARG A 288 -34.03 -10.47 -21.63
CA ARG A 288 -33.74 -11.86 -21.27
C ARG A 288 -34.40 -12.25 -19.95
N ARG A 289 -34.36 -11.37 -18.94
CA ARG A 289 -35.01 -11.61 -17.64
C ARG A 289 -36.51 -11.82 -17.81
N LEU A 290 -37.17 -11.01 -18.63
CA LEU A 290 -38.60 -11.14 -18.94
C LEU A 290 -38.92 -12.48 -19.62
N ARG A 291 -38.08 -12.94 -20.57
CA ARG A 291 -38.25 -14.26 -21.19
C ARG A 291 -38.14 -15.39 -20.18
N VAL A 292 -37.14 -15.32 -19.28
CA VAL A 292 -36.97 -16.34 -18.23
C VAL A 292 -38.20 -16.36 -17.31
N ILE A 293 -38.68 -15.20 -16.87
CA ILE A 293 -39.90 -15.10 -16.05
C ILE A 293 -41.12 -15.68 -16.77
N SER A 294 -41.24 -15.45 -18.08
CA SER A 294 -42.36 -16.00 -18.87
C SER A 294 -42.31 -17.52 -19.02
N SER A 295 -41.14 -18.15 -18.87
CA SER A 295 -40.93 -19.60 -18.94
C SER A 295 -40.74 -20.25 -17.57
N GLU A 296 -40.92 -19.52 -16.47
CA GLU A 296 -40.74 -20.07 -15.11
C GLU A 296 -41.78 -21.15 -14.81
N THR A 297 -41.32 -22.25 -14.22
CA THR A 297 -42.22 -23.26 -13.64
C THR A 297 -42.88 -22.73 -12.36
N THR A 298 -43.98 -23.36 -11.92
CA THR A 298 -44.73 -22.92 -10.73
C THR A 298 -43.85 -22.90 -9.46
N LEU A 299 -42.94 -23.88 -9.32
CA LEU A 299 -42.00 -23.95 -8.20
C LEU A 299 -40.94 -22.84 -8.26
N GLU A 300 -40.41 -22.54 -9.45
CA GLU A 300 -39.44 -21.46 -9.64
C GLU A 300 -40.08 -20.09 -9.42
N HIS A 301 -41.33 -19.92 -9.85
CA HIS A 301 -42.12 -18.71 -9.63
C HIS A 301 -42.32 -18.43 -8.14
N GLN A 302 -42.73 -19.44 -7.37
CA GLN A 302 -42.85 -19.32 -5.91
C GLN A 302 -41.49 -18.99 -5.25
N SER A 303 -40.41 -19.64 -5.68
CA SER A 303 -39.06 -19.35 -5.19
C SER A 303 -38.60 -17.92 -5.54
N ARG A 304 -38.97 -17.39 -6.71
CA ARG A 304 -38.70 -16.00 -7.10
C ARG A 304 -39.48 -15.02 -6.23
N LEU A 305 -40.79 -15.21 -6.07
CA LEU A 305 -41.63 -14.36 -5.20
C LEU A 305 -41.11 -14.36 -3.75
N GLN A 306 -40.70 -15.51 -3.23
CA GLN A 306 -40.13 -15.61 -1.89
C GLN A 306 -38.78 -14.88 -1.78
N ARG A 307 -37.95 -14.87 -2.82
CA ARG A 307 -36.71 -14.09 -2.85
C ARG A 307 -36.98 -12.58 -2.92
N GLU A 308 -37.97 -12.16 -3.70
CA GLU A 308 -38.40 -10.75 -3.80
C GLU A 308 -38.99 -10.25 -2.49
N GLU A 309 -39.85 -11.05 -1.84
CA GLU A 309 -40.40 -10.75 -0.52
C GLU A 309 -39.32 -10.69 0.56
N ASN A 310 -38.36 -11.63 0.55
CA ASN A 310 -37.25 -11.62 1.49
C ASN A 310 -36.29 -10.45 1.25
N ALA A 311 -36.06 -10.05 -0.01
CA ALA A 311 -35.27 -8.87 -0.33
C ALA A 311 -35.95 -7.59 0.16
N GLY A 312 -37.28 -7.46 0.00
CA GLY A 312 -38.05 -6.32 0.51
C GLY A 312 -38.11 -6.22 2.04
N ARG A 313 -37.82 -7.32 2.76
CA ARG A 313 -37.77 -7.34 4.23
C ARG A 313 -36.41 -6.90 4.81
N ASP A 314 -35.43 -6.57 3.97
CA ASP A 314 -34.08 -6.09 4.34
C ASP A 314 -33.32 -6.94 5.39
N ARG A 315 -33.76 -8.18 5.61
CA ARG A 315 -33.13 -9.05 6.60
C ARG A 315 -31.76 -9.48 6.09
N PRO A 316 -30.68 -9.24 6.87
CA PRO A 316 -29.36 -9.74 6.50
C PRO A 316 -29.41 -11.27 6.37
N PRO A 317 -28.73 -11.86 5.37
CA PRO A 317 -28.77 -13.30 5.15
C PRO A 317 -28.29 -14.03 6.42
N GLY A 318 -29.11 -14.95 6.91
CA GLY A 318 -28.78 -15.76 8.09
C GLY A 318 -27.55 -16.63 7.87
N ARG A 319 -27.00 -17.19 8.96
CA ARG A 319 -25.73 -17.96 8.99
C ARG A 319 -25.58 -19.06 7.91
N LYS A 320 -26.69 -19.59 7.37
CA LYS A 320 -26.72 -20.66 6.34
C LYS A 320 -27.30 -20.22 4.99
N GLY A 321 -27.63 -18.93 4.79
CA GLY A 321 -28.21 -18.42 3.54
C GLY A 321 -27.16 -17.93 2.53
N ALA A 322 -27.54 -17.86 1.25
CA ALA A 322 -26.70 -17.29 0.19
C ALA A 322 -26.28 -15.86 0.55
N ARG A 323 -24.96 -15.62 0.61
CA ARG A 323 -24.39 -14.30 0.89
C ARG A 323 -24.24 -13.54 -0.41
N VAL A 324 -24.92 -12.41 -0.54
CA VAL A 324 -24.64 -11.42 -1.59
C VAL A 324 -23.65 -10.42 -0.99
N TYR A 325 -22.46 -10.34 -1.56
CA TYR A 325 -21.51 -9.29 -1.25
C TYR A 325 -21.84 -8.10 -2.15
N TYR A 326 -22.24 -6.99 -1.54
CA TYR A 326 -22.29 -5.72 -2.23
C TYR A 326 -20.86 -5.17 -2.29
N TRP A 327 -20.39 -4.85 -3.50
CA TRP A 327 -19.28 -3.94 -3.65
C TRP A 327 -19.85 -2.54 -3.48
N ASP A 328 -20.08 -2.13 -2.23
CA ASP A 328 -20.33 -0.73 -1.95
C ASP A 328 -19.02 0.03 -2.16
N LEU A 329 -19.08 1.07 -2.99
CA LEU A 329 -18.12 2.15 -2.91
C LEU A 329 -18.16 2.66 -1.48
N VAL A 330 -17.03 2.49 -0.79
CA VAL A 330 -16.63 3.12 0.48
C VAL A 330 -17.72 3.98 1.12
N GLU A 331 -18.30 3.46 2.19
CA GLU A 331 -19.16 4.10 3.23
C GLU A 331 -20.44 3.31 3.48
N GLY A 332 -20.28 2.15 4.14
CA GLY A 332 -21.41 1.38 4.64
C GLY A 332 -22.22 2.17 5.67
N ILE A 333 -23.38 2.68 5.25
CA ILE A 333 -24.47 3.10 6.14
C ILE A 333 -25.74 2.34 5.73
N ARG A 334 -26.31 1.61 6.68
CA ARG A 334 -27.75 1.32 6.74
C ARG A 334 -28.40 2.29 7.70
#